data_AF-A0A660ZEH8-F1
#
_entry.id   AF-A0A660ZEH8-F1
#
_cell.length_a   1.000
_cell.length_b   1.000
_cell.length_c   1.000
_cell.angle_alpha   90.00
_cell.angle_beta   90.00
_cell.angle_gamma   90.00
#
_symmetry.space_group_name_H-M   'P 1'
#
loop_
_entity.id
_entity.type
_entity.pdbx_description
1 polymer ?
#
loop_
_entity_poly.entity_id
_entity_poly.type
_entity_poly.pdbx_seq_one_letter_code
_entity_poly.pdbx_strand_id
1 'polypeptide(L)'
;MSKSLENVLKDYKKEFRTYIERVCTCDRKLMVKGELLEILERLKQENGNDLRAIEDVVRHFTESVCISCNVFVEMREKIGSTQYFKFNTKENTNEQITSVEYLKAKEAYRDPAYTNDLLTLNFKTFYDKFPSVREAKSIGKGVEYLNRYLSSNMFTNPQKMSQALFDFLFVHKHGDEQLILNDKIHNPEELNFKIDKAIKYLRS
;
A
#
# COMPACT_ATOMS: atom_id res chain seq x y z
N MET A 1 1.94 -4.27 -23.04
CA MET A 1 2.84 -4.33 -21.86
C MET A 1 3.06 -2.91 -21.42
N SER A 2 2.61 -2.53 -20.22
CA SER A 2 2.91 -1.22 -19.63
C SER A 2 4.43 -1.04 -19.61
N LYS A 3 4.96 -0.09 -20.38
CA LYS A 3 6.39 0.25 -20.31
C LYS A 3 6.63 0.88 -18.94
N SER A 4 7.61 0.35 -18.19
CA SER A 4 8.07 0.98 -16.95
C SER A 4 8.51 2.42 -17.23
N LEU A 5 8.29 3.33 -16.28
CA LEU A 5 8.79 4.71 -16.36
C LEU A 5 10.27 4.76 -16.74
N GLU A 6 11.09 3.83 -16.24
CA GLU A 6 12.52 3.75 -16.56
C GLU A 6 12.80 3.53 -18.05
N ASN A 7 11.96 2.74 -18.74
CA ASN A 7 12.11 2.49 -20.18
C ASN A 7 11.75 3.74 -20.97
N VAL A 8 10.71 4.47 -20.55
CA VAL A 8 10.32 5.73 -21.19
C VAL A 8 11.40 6.81 -21.00
N LEU A 9 12.01 6.88 -19.82
CA LEU A 9 13.10 7.81 -19.54
C LEU A 9 14.38 7.51 -20.35
N LYS A 10 14.57 6.26 -20.81
CA LYS A 10 15.69 5.86 -21.68
C LYS A 10 15.38 6.10 -23.15
N ASP A 11 14.25 5.56 -23.64
CA ASP A 11 13.94 5.49 -25.07
C ASP A 11 13.29 6.79 -25.61
N TYR A 12 12.55 7.52 -24.77
CA TYR A 12 11.77 8.71 -25.14
C TYR A 12 12.15 9.93 -24.29
N LYS A 13 13.44 10.04 -23.95
CA LYS A 13 13.95 11.05 -23.01
C LYS A 13 13.61 12.48 -23.43
N LYS A 14 13.68 12.80 -24.72
CA LYS A 14 13.46 14.16 -25.22
C LYS A 14 11.99 14.54 -25.12
N GLU A 15 11.11 13.67 -25.59
CA GLU A 15 9.67 13.84 -25.61
C GLU A 15 9.10 13.90 -24.19
N PHE A 16 9.57 13.02 -23.30
CA PHE A 16 9.17 13.02 -21.90
C PHE A 16 9.64 14.29 -21.17
N ARG A 17 10.84 14.78 -21.49
CA ARG A 17 11.35 16.05 -20.96
C ARG A 17 10.46 17.22 -21.40
N THR A 18 10.13 17.32 -22.69
CA THR A 18 9.22 18.36 -23.19
C THR A 18 7.88 18.31 -22.47
N TYR A 19 7.36 17.11 -22.21
CA TYR A 19 6.15 16.93 -21.41
C TYR A 19 6.29 17.49 -19.99
N ILE A 20 7.34 17.11 -19.24
CA ILE A 20 7.56 17.61 -17.88
C ILE A 20 7.83 19.13 -17.85
N GLU A 21 8.52 19.69 -18.84
CA GLU A 21 8.69 21.14 -18.99
C GLU A 21 7.33 21.84 -19.19
N ARG A 22 6.42 21.25 -19.96
CA ARG A 22 5.07 21.77 -20.15
C ARG A 22 4.25 21.72 -18.86
N VAL A 23 4.37 20.63 -18.10
CA VAL A 23 3.78 20.49 -16.76
C VAL A 23 4.33 21.56 -15.81
N CYS A 24 5.64 21.84 -15.83
CA CYS A 24 6.26 22.84 -14.97
C CYS A 24 5.85 24.29 -15.29
N THR A 25 5.66 24.58 -16.59
CA THR A 25 5.30 25.92 -17.10
C THR A 25 3.82 26.24 -17.00
N CYS A 26 2.97 25.27 -16.65
CA CYS A 26 1.55 25.52 -16.43
C CYS A 26 1.32 26.49 -15.27
N ASP A 27 0.31 27.36 -15.36
CA ASP A 27 -0.04 28.31 -14.28
C ASP A 27 -0.46 27.58 -13.02
N ARG A 28 -1.21 26.49 -13.18
CA ARG A 28 -1.61 25.62 -12.08
C ARG A 28 -0.44 24.73 -11.67
N LYS A 29 -0.08 24.80 -10.39
CA LYS A 29 1.07 24.07 -9.84
C LYS A 29 0.71 22.76 -9.17
N LEU A 30 -0.51 22.62 -8.64
CA LEU A 30 -1.05 21.36 -8.13
C LEU A 30 -2.05 20.82 -9.16
N MET A 31 -1.69 19.73 -9.82
CA MET A 31 -2.47 19.14 -10.91
C MET A 31 -2.90 17.72 -10.61
N VAL A 32 -4.13 17.40 -11.00
CA VAL A 32 -4.67 16.04 -10.94
C VAL A 32 -4.48 15.32 -12.28
N LYS A 33 -4.66 13.99 -12.28
CA LYS A 33 -4.53 13.13 -13.46
C LYS A 33 -5.17 13.68 -14.75
N GLY A 34 -6.40 14.20 -14.67
CA GLY A 34 -7.10 14.73 -15.85
C GLY A 34 -6.32 15.84 -16.54
N GLU A 35 -5.80 16.78 -15.76
CA GLU A 35 -5.03 17.93 -16.25
C GLU A 35 -3.68 17.51 -16.83
N LEU A 36 -3.03 16.53 -16.20
CA LEU A 36 -1.79 15.93 -16.71
C LEU A 36 -2.00 15.28 -18.08
N LEU A 37 -3.11 14.56 -18.26
CA LEU A 37 -3.47 13.97 -19.54
C LEU A 37 -3.81 15.03 -20.59
N GLU A 38 -4.52 16.09 -20.22
CA GLU A 38 -4.80 17.20 -21.15
C GLU A 38 -3.52 17.86 -21.68
N ILE A 39 -2.51 18.06 -20.82
CA ILE A 39 -1.21 18.61 -21.25
C ILE A 39 -0.55 17.68 -22.28
N LEU A 40 -0.63 16.37 -22.06
CA LEU A 40 -0.09 15.39 -23.00
C LEU A 40 -0.86 15.41 -24.33
N GLU A 41 -2.19 15.50 -24.31
CA GLU A 41 -3.01 15.57 -25.52
C GLU A 41 -2.71 16.82 -26.35
N ARG A 42 -2.50 17.98 -25.72
CA ARG A 42 -2.07 19.20 -26.43
C ARG A 42 -0.71 19.02 -27.10
N LEU A 43 0.24 18.38 -26.42
CA LEU A 43 1.57 18.10 -26.98
C LEU A 43 1.54 17.11 -28.16
N LYS A 44 0.61 16.15 -28.15
CA LYS A 44 0.39 15.26 -29.31
C LYS A 44 -0.12 16.02 -30.51
N GLN A 45 -1.07 16.93 -30.31
CA GLN A 45 -1.63 17.76 -31.39
C GLN A 45 -0.58 18.69 -32.01
N GLU A 46 0.33 19.23 -31.18
CA GLU A 46 1.40 20.14 -31.64
C GLU A 46 2.49 19.40 -32.43
N ASN A 47 2.94 18.22 -31.97
CA ASN A 47 4.12 17.56 -32.53
C ASN A 47 3.81 16.44 -33.53
N GLY A 48 2.58 15.92 -33.59
CA GLY A 48 2.19 14.81 -34.47
C GLY A 48 2.91 13.48 -34.20
N ASN A 49 3.73 13.40 -33.15
CA ASN A 49 4.54 12.23 -32.81
C ASN A 49 3.73 11.15 -32.09
N ASP A 50 4.13 9.89 -32.26
CA ASP A 50 3.57 8.77 -31.51
C ASP A 50 4.05 8.82 -30.04
N LEU A 51 3.27 9.44 -29.18
CA LEU A 51 3.52 9.55 -27.73
C LEU A 51 2.84 8.43 -26.91
N ARG A 52 2.42 7.32 -27.53
CA ARG A 52 1.74 6.21 -26.84
C ARG A 52 2.51 5.68 -25.64
N ALA A 53 3.83 5.55 -25.76
CA ALA A 53 4.68 5.07 -24.66
C ALA A 53 4.65 6.00 -23.43
N ILE A 54 4.59 7.31 -23.65
CA ILE A 54 4.49 8.31 -22.58
C ILE A 54 3.09 8.32 -22.00
N GLU A 55 2.08 8.22 -22.85
CA GLU A 55 0.68 8.15 -22.43
C GLU A 55 0.43 6.97 -21.49
N ASP A 56 0.97 5.80 -21.80
CA ASP A 56 0.88 4.61 -20.94
C ASP A 56 1.41 4.90 -19.52
N VAL A 57 2.50 5.67 -19.40
CA VAL A 57 3.08 6.05 -18.10
C VAL A 57 2.24 7.14 -17.42
N VAL A 58 1.88 8.21 -18.14
CA VAL A 58 1.10 9.34 -17.59
C VAL A 58 -0.28 8.90 -17.13
N ARG A 59 -0.87 7.85 -17.74
CA ARG A 59 -2.11 7.23 -17.25
C ARG A 59 -2.00 6.68 -15.82
N HIS A 60 -0.79 6.37 -15.36
CA HIS A 60 -0.54 5.95 -13.98
C HIS A 60 -0.23 7.13 -13.06
N PHE A 61 -0.03 8.34 -13.57
CA PHE A 61 0.10 9.53 -12.73
C PHE A 61 -1.27 9.87 -12.14
N THR A 62 -1.27 10.17 -10.84
CA THR A 62 -2.48 10.46 -10.07
C THR A 62 -2.57 11.94 -9.74
N GLU A 63 -1.46 12.51 -9.27
CA GLU A 63 -1.32 13.90 -8.89
C GLU A 63 0.12 14.36 -9.15
N SER A 64 0.31 15.67 -9.34
CA SER A 64 1.63 16.29 -9.35
C SER A 64 1.63 17.66 -8.66
N VAL A 65 2.78 18.05 -8.14
CA VAL A 65 3.04 19.37 -7.55
C VAL A 65 4.29 19.98 -8.18
N CYS A 66 4.18 21.21 -8.64
CA CYS A 66 5.27 21.97 -9.25
C CYS A 66 5.75 23.07 -8.30
N ILE A 67 7.03 23.03 -7.90
CA ILE A 67 7.67 24.07 -7.08
C ILE A 67 8.92 24.54 -7.79
N SER A 68 8.92 25.79 -8.23
CA SER A 68 9.99 26.38 -9.04
C SER A 68 10.25 25.56 -10.31
N CYS A 69 11.31 24.74 -10.34
CA CYS A 69 11.69 23.91 -11.49
C CYS A 69 11.61 22.41 -11.17
N ASN A 70 11.04 22.05 -10.01
CA ASN A 70 10.85 20.68 -9.60
C ASN A 70 9.38 20.29 -9.80
N VAL A 71 9.17 19.16 -10.45
CA VAL A 71 7.87 18.52 -10.64
C VAL A 71 7.86 17.24 -9.83
N PHE A 72 7.08 17.22 -8.77
CA PHE A 72 6.85 16.07 -7.92
C PHE A 72 5.62 15.33 -8.43
N VAL A 73 5.69 14.01 -8.57
CA VAL A 73 4.61 13.20 -9.16
C VAL A 73 4.31 12.00 -8.28
N GLU A 74 3.03 11.77 -8.00
CA GLU A 74 2.51 10.53 -7.44
C GLU A 74 2.06 9.60 -8.57
N MET A 75 2.67 8.41 -8.63
CA MET A 75 2.42 7.40 -9.65
C MET A 75 1.90 6.11 -9.04
N ARG A 76 0.82 5.56 -9.61
CA ARG A 76 0.14 4.35 -9.15
C ARG A 76 -0.01 3.34 -10.29
N GLU A 77 1.02 2.52 -10.48
CA GLU A 77 1.01 1.45 -11.50
C GLU A 77 0.04 0.31 -11.16
N LYS A 78 -0.02 -0.05 -9.88
CA LYS A 78 -0.79 -1.21 -9.40
C LYS A 78 -1.67 -0.80 -8.22
N ILE A 79 -2.78 -1.51 -8.05
CA ILE A 79 -3.66 -1.31 -6.88
C ILE A 79 -2.84 -1.61 -5.61
N GLY A 80 -2.82 -0.66 -4.67
CA GLY A 80 -2.10 -0.79 -3.41
C GLY A 80 -0.59 -0.52 -3.49
N SER A 81 -0.07 -0.07 -4.64
CA SER A 81 1.33 0.29 -4.82
C SER A 81 1.45 1.70 -5.41
N THR A 82 2.00 2.62 -4.63
CA THR A 82 2.27 4.00 -5.04
C THR A 82 3.77 4.25 -5.00
N GLN A 83 4.28 4.94 -6.02
CA GLN A 83 5.65 5.42 -6.12
C GLN A 83 5.64 6.93 -6.32
N TYR A 84 6.69 7.59 -5.86
CA TYR A 84 6.82 9.04 -5.93
C TYR A 84 8.11 9.38 -6.67
N PHE A 85 8.03 10.38 -7.54
CA PHE A 85 9.16 10.82 -8.35
C PHE A 85 9.30 12.33 -8.29
N LYS A 86 10.54 12.81 -8.33
CA LYS A 86 10.86 14.22 -8.55
C LYS A 86 11.62 14.36 -9.86
N PHE A 87 11.17 15.31 -10.68
CA PHE A 87 11.81 15.68 -11.94
C PHE A 87 12.26 17.13 -11.86
N ASN A 88 13.52 17.41 -12.19
CA ASN A 88 14.03 18.77 -12.27
C ASN A 88 14.18 19.20 -13.75
N THR A 89 13.47 20.24 -14.15
CA THR A 89 13.46 20.71 -15.55
C THR A 89 14.72 21.49 -15.94
N LYS A 90 15.45 22.07 -14.97
CA LYS A 90 16.70 22.80 -15.23
C LYS A 90 17.89 21.85 -15.37
N GLU A 91 18.07 20.98 -14.38
CA GLU A 91 19.19 20.05 -14.28
C GLU A 91 18.96 18.76 -15.08
N ASN A 92 17.71 18.50 -15.49
CA ASN A 92 17.32 17.30 -16.24
C ASN A 92 17.56 16.00 -15.48
N THR A 93 17.41 16.08 -14.16
CA THR A 93 17.51 14.96 -13.25
C THR A 93 16.11 14.41 -12.95
N ASN A 94 16.06 13.11 -12.73
CA ASN A 94 14.89 12.41 -12.23
C ASN A 94 15.35 11.53 -11.07
N GLU A 95 14.58 11.53 -10.00
CA GLU A 95 14.87 10.74 -8.81
C GLU A 95 13.58 10.14 -8.26
N GLN A 96 13.67 8.90 -7.78
CA GLN A 96 12.60 8.30 -7.00
C GLN A 96 12.72 8.82 -5.56
N ILE A 97 11.62 9.31 -5.01
CA ILE A 97 11.56 9.88 -3.66
C ILE A 97 10.63 9.06 -2.76
N THR A 98 10.70 9.34 -1.47
CA THR A 98 9.82 8.75 -0.46
C THR A 98 8.46 9.46 -0.41
N SER A 99 7.46 8.81 0.19
CA SER A 99 6.17 9.44 0.48
C SER A 99 6.33 10.68 1.37
N VAL A 100 7.27 10.65 2.32
CA VAL A 100 7.53 11.77 3.23
C VAL A 100 8.02 12.99 2.45
N GLU A 101 8.98 12.82 1.54
CA GLU A 101 9.49 13.92 0.71
C GLU A 101 8.41 14.50 -0.21
N TYR A 102 7.56 13.65 -0.79
CA TYR A 102 6.42 14.09 -1.60
C TYR A 102 5.43 14.93 -0.79
N LEU A 103 5.04 14.45 0.40
CA LEU A 103 4.11 15.17 1.27
C LEU A 103 4.69 16.50 1.76
N LYS A 104 5.98 16.54 2.09
CA LYS A 104 6.70 17.78 2.44
C LYS A 104 6.69 18.78 1.29
N ALA A 105 6.81 18.32 0.04
CA ALA A 105 6.66 19.19 -1.12
C ALA A 105 5.23 19.74 -1.23
N LYS A 106 4.19 18.92 -1.02
CA LYS A 106 2.80 19.40 -1.01
C LYS A 106 2.55 20.47 0.07
N GLU A 107 3.12 20.28 1.26
CA GLU A 107 3.03 21.22 2.37
C GLU A 107 3.74 22.54 2.01
N ALA A 108 4.98 22.46 1.52
CA ALA A 108 5.76 23.63 1.09
C ALA A 108 5.11 24.40 -0.06
N TYR A 109 4.37 23.73 -0.95
CA TYR A 109 3.58 24.40 -1.98
C TYR A 109 2.46 25.26 -1.39
N ARG A 110 1.83 24.81 -0.30
CA ARG A 110 0.74 25.55 0.35
C ARG A 110 1.25 26.62 1.30
N ASP A 111 2.28 26.31 2.09
CA ASP A 111 2.92 27.22 3.05
C ASP A 111 4.45 27.13 2.94
N PRO A 112 5.08 27.99 2.12
CA PRO A 112 6.53 27.98 1.90
C PRO A 112 7.34 28.42 3.12
N ALA A 113 6.74 29.15 4.06
CA ALA A 113 7.42 29.68 5.25
C ALA A 113 7.46 28.65 6.38
N TYR A 114 6.71 27.56 6.26
CA TYR A 114 6.60 26.54 7.28
C TYR A 114 7.86 25.67 7.37
N THR A 115 8.52 25.69 8.52
CA THR A 115 9.68 24.84 8.80
C THR A 115 9.23 23.43 9.19
N ASN A 116 9.97 22.44 8.68
CA ASN A 116 9.55 21.06 8.42
C ASN A 116 9.43 20.13 9.66
N ASP A 117 8.99 20.67 10.80
CA ASP A 117 8.86 19.98 12.10
C ASP A 117 7.42 19.50 12.36
N LEU A 118 6.77 18.95 11.34
CA LEU A 118 5.44 18.35 11.50
C LEU A 118 5.53 16.94 12.08
N LEU A 119 4.60 16.63 12.98
CA LEU A 119 4.40 15.28 13.49
C LEU A 119 4.10 14.34 12.32
N THR A 120 5.01 13.41 12.05
CA THR A 120 4.81 12.37 11.03
C THR A 120 4.16 11.14 11.65
N LEU A 121 2.93 10.84 11.24
CA LEU A 121 2.21 9.63 11.66
C LEU A 121 2.65 8.44 10.82
N ASN A 122 3.50 7.57 11.37
CA ASN A 122 3.94 6.35 10.72
C ASN A 122 3.41 5.11 11.45
N PHE A 123 2.36 4.49 10.88
CA PHE A 123 1.77 3.28 11.44
C PHE A 123 2.46 1.99 10.98
N LYS A 124 3.34 2.05 9.98
CA LYS A 124 3.96 0.84 9.40
C LYS A 124 4.70 0.01 10.44
N THR A 125 5.42 0.68 11.34
CA THR A 125 6.20 0.04 12.41
C THR A 125 5.34 -0.79 13.38
N PHE A 126 4.09 -0.41 13.62
CA PHE A 126 3.16 -1.16 14.46
C PHE A 126 2.64 -2.42 13.77
N TYR A 127 2.58 -2.41 12.43
CA TYR A 127 2.06 -3.52 11.63
C TYR A 127 3.14 -4.47 11.08
N ASP A 128 4.43 -4.15 11.21
CA ASP A 128 5.53 -4.96 10.65
C ASP A 128 5.57 -6.41 11.21
N LYS A 129 5.00 -6.64 12.39
CA LYS A 129 4.89 -7.99 13.01
C LYS A 129 3.66 -8.78 12.58
N PHE A 130 2.72 -8.14 11.87
CA PHE A 130 1.48 -8.76 11.43
C PHE A 130 1.62 -9.29 10.01
N PRO A 131 0.91 -10.37 9.66
CA PRO A 131 0.98 -10.91 8.32
C PRO A 131 0.25 -9.97 7.35
N SER A 132 0.88 -9.67 6.21
CA SER A 132 0.36 -8.71 5.23
C SER A 132 -0.11 -9.39 3.95
N VAL A 133 -1.21 -8.87 3.41
CA VAL A 133 -1.77 -9.30 2.12
C VAL A 133 -0.88 -8.72 1.00
N ARG A 134 -0.20 -9.59 0.26
CA ARG A 134 0.75 -9.18 -0.81
C ARG A 134 0.11 -8.98 -2.17
N GLU A 135 -1.01 -9.66 -2.44
CA GLU A 135 -1.64 -9.66 -3.75
C GLU A 135 -2.86 -8.74 -3.76
N ALA A 136 -2.93 -7.84 -4.76
CA ALA A 136 -4.05 -6.90 -4.89
C ALA A 136 -5.43 -7.61 -4.98
N LYS A 137 -5.50 -8.79 -5.61
CA LYS A 137 -6.74 -9.60 -5.71
C LYS A 137 -7.26 -10.12 -4.37
N SER A 138 -6.44 -10.07 -3.33
CA SER A 138 -6.78 -10.52 -1.98
C SER A 138 -7.20 -9.35 -1.06
N ILE A 139 -7.19 -8.11 -1.56
CA ILE A 139 -7.72 -6.96 -0.84
C ILE A 139 -9.22 -7.20 -0.57
N GLY A 140 -9.65 -6.93 0.66
CA GLY A 140 -11.02 -7.21 1.13
C GLY A 140 -11.24 -8.62 1.68
N LYS A 141 -10.27 -9.54 1.54
CA LYS A 141 -10.35 -10.94 2.03
C LYS A 141 -9.54 -11.17 3.31
N GLY A 142 -9.56 -10.20 4.23
CA GLY A 142 -8.71 -10.19 5.42
C GLY A 142 -8.93 -11.40 6.33
N VAL A 143 -10.20 -11.77 6.57
CA VAL A 143 -10.56 -12.92 7.43
C VAL A 143 -10.10 -14.23 6.80
N GLU A 144 -10.30 -14.44 5.50
CA GLU A 144 -9.83 -15.64 4.80
C GLU A 144 -8.31 -15.76 4.88
N TYR A 145 -7.59 -14.65 4.68
CA TYR A 145 -6.15 -14.61 4.79
C TYR A 145 -5.69 -14.93 6.21
N LEU A 146 -6.32 -14.35 7.22
CA LEU A 146 -6.02 -14.60 8.63
C LEU A 146 -6.30 -16.05 9.01
N ASN A 147 -7.41 -16.63 8.55
CA ASN A 147 -7.73 -18.04 8.76
C ASN A 147 -6.64 -18.94 8.16
N ARG A 148 -6.19 -18.67 6.94
CA ARG A 148 -5.08 -19.42 6.34
C ARG A 148 -3.78 -19.27 7.12
N TYR A 149 -3.49 -18.06 7.59
CA TYR A 149 -2.30 -17.76 8.40
C TYR A 149 -2.34 -18.51 9.75
N LEU A 150 -3.46 -18.45 10.46
CA LEU A 150 -3.67 -19.15 11.73
C LEU A 150 -3.62 -20.67 11.55
N SER A 151 -4.30 -21.20 10.53
CA SER A 151 -4.24 -22.63 10.20
C SER A 151 -2.82 -23.10 9.91
N SER A 152 -2.05 -22.33 9.11
CA SER A 152 -0.64 -22.66 8.87
C SER A 152 0.19 -22.62 10.16
N ASN A 153 -0.07 -21.66 11.05
CA ASN A 153 0.62 -21.56 12.34
C ASN A 153 0.27 -22.70 13.30
N MET A 154 -0.95 -23.25 13.24
CA MET A 154 -1.31 -24.45 14.00
C MET A 154 -0.43 -25.65 13.62
N PHE A 155 0.00 -25.76 12.36
CA PHE A 155 0.91 -26.83 11.93
C PHE A 155 2.39 -26.54 12.24
N THR A 156 2.83 -25.28 12.13
CA THR A 156 4.24 -24.93 12.36
C THR A 156 4.58 -24.76 13.83
N ASN A 157 3.64 -24.33 14.67
CA ASN A 157 3.81 -24.10 16.10
C ASN A 157 2.64 -24.70 16.90
N PRO A 158 2.44 -26.04 16.85
CA PRO A 158 1.25 -26.68 17.38
C PRO A 158 1.08 -26.46 18.88
N GLN A 159 2.14 -26.56 19.68
CA GLN A 159 2.07 -26.38 21.14
C GLN A 159 1.58 -24.98 21.52
N LYS A 160 2.18 -23.95 20.92
CA LYS A 160 1.81 -22.55 21.18
C LYS A 160 0.36 -22.27 20.79
N MET A 161 -0.09 -22.83 19.67
CA MET A 161 -1.44 -22.59 19.19
C MET A 161 -2.51 -23.39 19.92
N SER A 162 -2.21 -24.64 20.29
CA SER A 162 -3.08 -25.44 21.15
C SER A 162 -3.27 -24.78 22.51
N GLN A 163 -2.20 -24.22 23.10
CA GLN A 163 -2.31 -23.48 24.35
C GLN A 163 -3.16 -22.21 24.18
N ALA A 164 -2.91 -21.40 23.16
CA ALA A 164 -3.68 -20.18 22.93
C ALA A 164 -5.16 -20.45 22.67
N LEU A 165 -5.48 -21.53 21.95
CA LEU A 165 -6.86 -21.96 21.72
C LEU A 165 -7.51 -22.46 23.02
N PHE A 166 -6.80 -23.25 23.82
CA PHE A 166 -7.28 -23.70 25.13
C PHE A 166 -7.58 -22.50 26.05
N ASP A 167 -6.63 -21.57 26.18
CA ASP A 167 -6.79 -20.36 27.00
C ASP A 167 -7.98 -19.53 26.52
N PHE A 168 -8.12 -19.36 25.20
CA PHE A 168 -9.28 -18.72 24.61
C PHE A 168 -10.56 -19.42 25.08
N LEU A 169 -10.74 -20.72 24.82
CA LEU A 169 -11.95 -21.44 25.22
C LEU A 169 -12.22 -21.43 26.73
N PHE A 170 -11.17 -21.44 27.56
CA PHE A 170 -11.27 -21.42 29.01
C PHE A 170 -11.77 -20.08 29.58
N VAL A 171 -11.39 -18.95 28.99
CA VAL A 171 -11.81 -17.62 29.49
C VAL A 171 -13.22 -17.21 29.07
N HIS A 172 -13.93 -18.00 28.26
CA HIS A 172 -15.27 -17.64 27.80
C HIS A 172 -16.30 -17.78 28.92
N LYS A 173 -16.87 -16.64 29.30
CA LYS A 173 -17.98 -16.55 30.27
C LYS A 173 -19.05 -15.59 29.74
N HIS A 174 -20.29 -15.81 30.16
CA HIS A 174 -21.37 -14.85 29.98
C HIS A 174 -22.02 -14.57 31.34
N GLY A 175 -21.82 -13.37 31.87
CA GLY A 175 -22.08 -13.10 33.29
C GLY A 175 -21.17 -13.95 34.18
N ASP A 176 -21.75 -14.62 35.18
CA ASP A 176 -21.03 -15.53 36.07
C ASP A 176 -20.99 -16.98 35.56
N GLU A 177 -21.64 -17.26 34.42
CA GLU A 177 -21.71 -18.60 33.85
C GLU A 177 -20.50 -18.90 32.96
N GLN A 178 -19.79 -19.96 33.32
CA GLN A 178 -18.69 -20.50 32.53
C GLN A 178 -19.23 -21.19 31.27
N LEU A 179 -18.67 -20.82 30.11
CA LEU A 179 -19.02 -21.39 28.82
C LEU A 179 -17.91 -22.30 28.30
N ILE A 180 -18.28 -23.24 27.43
CA ILE A 180 -17.40 -24.16 26.69
C ILE A 180 -16.60 -25.13 27.57
N LEU A 181 -15.61 -24.64 28.34
CA LEU A 181 -14.75 -25.44 29.21
C LEU A 181 -14.99 -25.06 30.67
N ASN A 182 -15.01 -26.05 31.56
CA ASN A 182 -15.05 -25.78 33.01
C ASN A 182 -13.65 -25.87 33.63
N ASP A 183 -13.58 -25.56 34.91
CA ASP A 183 -12.37 -25.56 35.74
C ASP A 183 -11.75 -26.95 35.96
N LYS A 184 -12.35 -28.02 35.44
CA LYS A 184 -11.85 -29.41 35.56
C LYS A 184 -10.96 -29.86 34.41
N ILE A 185 -10.73 -28.99 33.42
CA ILE A 185 -9.84 -29.24 32.28
C ILE A 185 -8.74 -28.19 32.37
N HIS A 186 -7.49 -28.63 32.53
CA HIS A 186 -6.39 -27.74 32.91
C HIS A 186 -5.38 -27.48 31.78
N ASN A 187 -5.38 -28.30 30.74
CA ASN A 187 -4.42 -28.20 29.64
C ASN A 187 -5.00 -28.73 28.31
N PRO A 188 -4.37 -28.41 27.16
CA PRO A 188 -4.82 -28.87 25.86
C PRO A 188 -4.88 -30.40 25.71
N GLU A 189 -3.99 -31.15 26.36
CA GLU A 189 -3.94 -32.61 26.30
C GLU A 189 -5.17 -33.25 26.98
N GLU A 190 -5.52 -32.77 28.17
CA GLU A 190 -6.74 -33.15 28.89
C GLU A 190 -7.98 -32.81 28.08
N LEU A 191 -8.01 -31.63 27.46
CA LEU A 191 -9.11 -31.21 26.60
C LEU A 191 -9.34 -32.22 25.47
N ASN A 192 -8.29 -32.59 24.74
CA ASN A 192 -8.38 -33.59 23.66
C ASN A 192 -8.92 -34.93 24.17
N PHE A 193 -8.39 -35.43 25.30
CA PHE A 193 -8.85 -36.68 25.90
C PHE A 193 -10.34 -36.63 26.29
N LYS A 194 -10.80 -35.51 26.86
CA LYS A 194 -12.22 -35.34 27.25
C LYS A 194 -13.13 -35.22 26.04
N ILE A 195 -12.72 -34.51 24.99
CA ILE A 195 -13.45 -34.40 23.72
C ILE A 195 -13.62 -35.79 23.09
N ASP A 196 -12.56 -36.60 23.02
CA ASP A 196 -12.64 -37.96 22.47
C ASP A 196 -13.63 -38.83 23.25
N LYS A 197 -13.64 -38.72 24.59
CA LYS A 197 -14.61 -39.43 25.43
C LYS A 197 -16.03 -38.96 25.19
N ALA A 198 -16.24 -37.64 25.06
CA ALA A 198 -17.55 -37.06 24.79
C ALA A 198 -18.10 -37.47 23.42
N ILE A 199 -17.27 -37.43 22.36
CA ILE A 199 -17.65 -37.86 21.01
C ILE A 199 -18.05 -39.34 21.01
N LYS A 200 -17.28 -40.21 21.70
CA LYS A 200 -17.63 -41.64 21.81
C LYS A 200 -18.99 -41.84 22.48
N TYR A 201 -19.27 -41.09 23.55
CA TYR A 201 -20.53 -41.16 24.27
C TYR A 201 -21.73 -40.63 23.45
N LEU A 202 -21.55 -39.57 22.66
CA LEU A 202 -22.63 -39.00 21.83
C LEU A 202 -22.94 -39.84 20.59
N ARG A 203 -22.03 -40.73 20.18
CA ARG A 203 -22.22 -41.63 19.03
C ARG A 203 -22.81 -42.99 19.41
N SER A 204 -22.85 -43.32 20.69
CA SER A 204 -23.53 -44.52 21.24
C SER A 204 -24.98 -44.23 21.53
#